data_AF-A0AAW0UQV8-F1
#
_entry.id   AF-A0AAW0UQV8-F1
#
_cell.length_a   1.000
_cell.length_b   1.000
_cell.length_c   1.000
_cell.angle_alpha   90.00
_cell.angle_beta   90.00
_cell.angle_gamma   90.00
#
_symmetry.space_group_name_H-M   'P 1'
#
loop_
_entity.id
_entity.type
_entity.pdbx_description
1 polymer ?
#
loop_
_entity_poly.entity_id
_entity_poly.type
_entity_poly.pdbx_seq_one_letter_code
_entity_poly.pdbx_strand_id
1 'polypeptide(L)'
;MTCGRNQGPLGGKQHSRPQLFIAPSPSHYTGMEELLRLGVLGDEDFARLLRCIVDTKTPACDVCEVVRSAVEARERTSSPAATNPLLSRLYWDILNQWLVPPLLEIILTYSTEPSRASSTSPGIDISQKTSGGKNECLALGRITSEGDGKTQECCSELPQESAAQIKYEETNLVTKLCDLAAVISKAVCGVPAASCHVPEFDDSLRHGNLEVQEMFEPLRRIFKAIAAAFRVELQDALSEEKRHRVKLLSLAFSTLLWDGCCVEVNGFQCAARQVVETVLSTVEVWHDPDVTASLFTLVIVPFVEASTGDGSEVLQKVWGLLYSLYGVGEDGVVVERSSVGLVVLCFLSDLMSDGEIFKWINMDEKFWAIVQYSLTHSDPFSRKRGRHVLRKCVDQYSSWKCSSQYLPQLEGQRELIMQLWNDFFLLLETLEEKQIHVVKPVLEKLDALISSCKKEVMHPSWAVVVLRRLLDQEGRTIRVWGAGKVLGLRLPHQMLEQGILTFITYHLLPALADYSLYSREPDQQRGESSRIGSQIPPFLSSVVGVLDDVHRHKFMALLLEKLFDGQPWGGIPLFYLVRSLALLPPVPAWTFLQTKKAAVNLEACLSTQEIGTALS
;
A
#
# COMPACT_ATOMS: atom_id res chain seq x y z
N MET A 1 -68.34 2.65 -31.35
CA MET A 1 -69.66 2.25 -30.82
C MET A 1 -69.71 2.59 -29.34
N THR A 2 -70.50 3.62 -29.01
CA THR A 2 -71.36 3.80 -27.80
C THR A 2 -70.95 3.13 -26.48
N CYS A 3 -70.57 3.91 -25.46
CA CYS A 3 -71.41 4.55 -24.42
C CYS A 3 -71.66 3.68 -23.18
N GLY A 4 -71.39 4.26 -21.99
CA GLY A 4 -71.81 3.69 -20.71
C GLY A 4 -71.38 4.52 -19.51
N ARG A 5 -72.07 5.64 -19.28
CA ARG A 5 -72.04 6.41 -18.02
C ARG A 5 -72.58 5.54 -16.87
N ASN A 6 -72.06 5.74 -15.66
CA ASN A 6 -72.87 5.62 -14.45
C ASN A 6 -72.41 6.64 -13.39
N GLN A 7 -73.37 7.41 -12.90
CA GLN A 7 -73.23 8.40 -11.82
C GLN A 7 -73.91 7.89 -10.54
N GLY A 8 -73.28 8.20 -9.41
CA GLY A 8 -73.94 8.52 -8.13
C GLY A 8 -73.80 7.48 -7.00
N PRO A 9 -73.96 7.86 -5.71
CA PRO A 9 -74.21 9.20 -5.17
C PRO A 9 -73.25 9.66 -4.05
N LEU A 10 -73.37 10.96 -3.76
CA LEU A 10 -72.75 11.73 -2.68
C LEU A 10 -73.14 11.20 -1.28
N GLY A 11 -72.13 11.03 -0.41
CA GLY A 11 -72.28 10.72 1.02
C GLY A 11 -71.46 11.70 1.87
N GLY A 12 -72.06 12.18 2.97
CA GLY A 12 -71.70 13.42 3.66
C GLY A 12 -70.35 13.45 4.39
N LYS A 13 -69.78 14.66 4.46
CA LYS A 13 -68.66 15.01 5.33
C LYS A 13 -69.14 15.07 6.78
N GLN A 14 -68.66 14.17 7.63
CA GLN A 14 -68.60 14.39 9.08
C GLN A 14 -67.21 14.89 9.45
N HIS A 15 -67.16 16.07 10.08
CA HIS A 15 -65.98 16.60 10.73
C HIS A 15 -65.72 15.83 12.03
N SER A 16 -64.68 15.00 12.06
CA SER A 16 -64.13 14.41 13.28
C SER A 16 -63.04 15.34 13.83
N ARG A 17 -63.18 15.77 15.08
CA ARG A 17 -62.12 16.44 15.85
C ARG A 17 -60.89 15.53 15.98
N PRO A 18 -59.65 16.07 16.04
CA PRO A 18 -58.47 15.28 16.26
C PRO A 18 -58.48 14.71 17.68
N GLN A 19 -58.44 13.38 17.79
CA GLN A 19 -58.15 12.68 19.03
C GLN A 19 -56.66 12.84 19.33
N LEU A 20 -56.32 13.30 20.55
CA LEU A 20 -54.96 13.21 21.08
C LEU A 20 -54.55 11.73 21.10
N PHE A 21 -53.52 11.39 20.33
CA PHE A 21 -52.86 10.10 20.39
C PHE A 21 -52.16 9.95 21.75
N ILE A 22 -52.60 8.96 22.52
CA ILE A 22 -51.93 8.47 23.72
C ILE A 22 -50.70 7.66 23.26
N ALA A 23 -49.55 7.83 23.92
CA ALA A 23 -48.31 7.15 23.58
C ALA A 23 -48.50 5.61 23.51
N PRO A 24 -48.06 4.94 22.43
CA PRO A 24 -48.26 3.51 22.25
C PRO A 24 -47.38 2.67 23.18
N SER A 25 -47.84 1.46 23.50
CA SER A 25 -47.10 0.48 24.31
C SER A 25 -45.92 -0.14 23.52
N PRO A 26 -44.91 -0.72 24.21
CA PRO A 26 -43.67 -1.21 23.59
C PRO A 26 -43.84 -2.23 22.44
N SER A 27 -44.94 -3.00 22.42
CA SER A 27 -45.23 -3.99 21.37
C SER A 27 -45.74 -3.39 20.05
N HIS A 28 -46.07 -2.09 20.01
CA HIS A 28 -46.51 -1.38 18.80
C HIS A 28 -45.34 -0.78 17.99
N TYR A 29 -44.12 -0.77 18.53
CA TYR A 29 -42.97 -0.10 17.92
C TYR A 29 -42.46 -0.82 16.67
N THR A 30 -42.51 -2.15 16.60
CA THR A 30 -42.06 -2.93 15.44
C THR A 30 -42.84 -2.62 14.16
N GLY A 31 -44.15 -2.37 14.25
CA GLY A 31 -44.96 -1.97 13.10
C GLY A 31 -44.71 -0.53 12.64
N MET A 32 -44.38 0.37 13.58
CA MET A 32 -44.08 1.78 13.28
C MET A 32 -42.66 1.99 12.73
N GLU A 33 -41.69 1.20 13.19
CA GLU A 33 -40.32 1.20 12.63
C GLU A 33 -40.31 0.75 11.16
N GLU A 34 -41.18 -0.19 10.78
CA GLU A 34 -41.31 -0.61 9.37
C GLU A 34 -41.96 0.47 8.50
N LEU A 35 -42.97 1.19 9.01
CA LEU A 35 -43.56 2.32 8.30
C LEU A 35 -42.57 3.48 8.12
N LEU A 36 -41.67 3.70 9.09
CA LEU A 36 -40.55 4.64 8.95
C LEU A 36 -39.58 4.20 7.85
N ARG A 37 -39.19 2.92 7.84
CA ARG A 37 -38.28 2.36 6.83
C ARG A 37 -38.82 2.44 5.41
N LEU A 38 -40.13 2.42 5.24
CA LEU A 38 -40.78 2.55 3.93
C LEU A 38 -40.91 4.02 3.47
N GLY A 39 -40.63 5.01 4.32
CA GLY A 39 -40.71 6.43 3.97
C GLY A 39 -42.13 6.94 3.68
N VAL A 40 -43.16 6.21 4.08
CA VAL A 40 -44.57 6.49 3.71
C VAL A 40 -45.21 7.55 4.61
N LEU A 41 -44.56 7.93 5.71
CA LEU A 41 -45.07 8.91 6.67
C LEU A 41 -44.96 10.34 6.13
N GLY A 42 -45.94 11.18 6.46
CA GLY A 42 -45.85 12.63 6.24
C GLY A 42 -44.79 13.28 7.13
N ASP A 43 -44.32 14.47 6.76
CA ASP A 43 -43.14 15.13 7.33
C ASP A 43 -43.22 15.29 8.86
N GLU A 44 -44.39 15.69 9.39
CA GLU A 44 -44.58 15.87 10.83
C GLU A 44 -44.59 14.54 11.60
N ASP A 45 -45.23 13.50 11.05
CA ASP A 45 -45.32 12.20 11.70
C ASP A 45 -43.98 11.45 11.62
N PHE A 46 -43.28 11.57 10.49
CA PHE A 46 -41.90 11.11 10.34
C PHE A 46 -40.99 11.78 11.37
N ALA A 47 -41.04 13.11 11.47
CA ALA A 47 -40.20 13.86 12.39
C ALA A 47 -40.49 13.54 13.86
N ARG A 48 -41.77 13.41 14.22
CA ARG A 48 -42.20 13.06 15.58
C ARG A 48 -41.71 11.67 15.97
N LEU A 49 -41.85 10.69 15.08
CA LEU A 49 -41.49 9.31 15.36
C LEU A 49 -39.97 9.11 15.38
N LEU A 50 -39.23 9.75 14.47
CA LEU A 50 -37.77 9.74 14.47
C LEU A 50 -37.20 10.38 15.74
N ARG A 51 -37.76 11.53 16.16
CA ARG A 51 -37.38 12.18 17.44
C ARG A 51 -37.69 11.29 18.64
N CYS A 52 -38.84 10.61 18.65
CA CYS A 52 -39.19 9.66 19.71
C CYS A 52 -38.15 8.54 19.83
N ILE A 53 -37.68 7.97 18.71
CA ILE A 53 -36.65 6.93 18.71
C ILE A 53 -35.33 7.48 19.28
N VAL A 54 -34.91 8.65 18.82
CA VAL A 54 -33.65 9.29 19.20
C VAL A 54 -33.63 9.71 20.67
N ASP A 55 -34.74 10.23 21.19
CA ASP A 55 -34.85 10.68 22.59
C ASP A 55 -34.94 9.51 23.59
N THR A 56 -35.37 8.32 23.14
CA THR A 56 -35.63 7.17 24.03
C THR A 56 -34.55 6.09 23.97
N LYS A 57 -33.77 6.02 22.89
CA LYS A 57 -32.78 4.97 22.68
C LYS A 57 -31.37 5.54 22.60
N THR A 58 -30.43 4.87 23.26
CA THR A 58 -29.00 5.11 23.04
C THR A 58 -28.62 4.65 21.62
N PRO A 59 -27.62 5.28 20.99
CA PRO A 59 -27.11 4.82 19.71
C PRO A 59 -26.53 3.40 19.84
N ALA A 60 -27.27 2.42 19.36
CA ALA A 60 -26.84 1.02 19.19
C ALA A 60 -26.93 0.65 17.70
N CYS A 61 -26.29 -0.44 17.28
CA CYS A 61 -26.20 -0.83 15.87
C CYS A 61 -27.58 -0.93 15.19
N ASP A 62 -28.53 -1.61 15.84
CA ASP A 62 -29.90 -1.79 15.35
C ASP A 62 -30.66 -0.46 15.24
N VAL A 63 -30.51 0.41 16.23
CA VAL A 63 -31.14 1.74 16.23
C VAL A 63 -30.57 2.62 15.11
N CYS A 64 -29.25 2.60 14.93
CA CYS A 64 -28.59 3.35 13.87
C CYS A 64 -29.06 2.89 12.49
N GLU A 65 -29.22 1.59 12.27
CA GLU A 65 -29.74 1.04 11.01
C GLU A 65 -31.19 1.43 10.74
N VAL A 66 -32.05 1.43 11.76
CA VAL A 66 -33.44 1.88 11.65
C VAL A 66 -33.49 3.36 11.25
N VAL A 67 -32.76 4.22 11.96
CA VAL A 67 -32.71 5.66 11.68
C VAL A 67 -32.13 5.91 10.28
N ARG A 68 -31.04 5.23 9.91
CA ARG A 68 -30.43 5.34 8.58
C ARG A 68 -31.42 5.00 7.47
N SER A 69 -32.05 3.83 7.58
CA SER A 69 -33.01 3.34 6.58
C SER A 69 -34.19 4.30 6.44
N ALA A 70 -34.66 4.86 7.56
CA ALA A 70 -35.74 5.84 7.56
C ALA A 70 -35.35 7.15 6.85
N VAL A 71 -34.16 7.69 7.12
CA VAL A 71 -33.63 8.89 6.45
C VAL A 71 -33.46 8.64 4.95
N GLU A 72 -32.79 7.55 4.55
CA GLU A 72 -32.58 7.21 3.13
C GLU A 72 -33.90 6.96 2.37
N ALA A 73 -34.89 6.32 3.00
CA ALA A 73 -36.20 6.11 2.40
C ALA A 73 -36.96 7.43 2.24
N ARG A 74 -36.83 8.33 3.22
CA ARG A 74 -37.45 9.64 3.19
C ARG A 74 -36.87 10.53 2.09
N GLU A 75 -35.55 10.62 1.97
CA GLU A 75 -34.88 11.40 0.92
C GLU A 75 -35.16 10.87 -0.49
N ARG A 76 -35.52 9.57 -0.64
CA ARG A 76 -35.91 8.98 -1.93
C ARG A 76 -37.36 9.25 -2.34
N THR A 77 -38.26 9.42 -1.39
CA THR A 77 -39.71 9.40 -1.64
C THR A 77 -40.36 10.79 -1.64
N SER A 78 -39.68 11.81 -1.10
CA SER A 78 -40.24 13.13 -0.84
C SER A 78 -39.31 14.27 -1.25
N SER A 79 -39.76 15.52 -1.06
CA SER A 79 -38.90 16.70 -1.25
C SER A 79 -37.66 16.59 -0.34
N PRO A 80 -36.43 16.86 -0.84
CA PRO A 80 -35.20 16.73 -0.06
C PRO A 80 -35.28 17.52 1.25
N ALA A 81 -34.71 16.99 2.34
CA ALA A 81 -34.74 17.67 3.64
C ALA A 81 -34.14 19.09 3.59
N ALA A 82 -33.18 19.34 2.69
CA ALA A 82 -32.62 20.67 2.44
C ALA A 82 -33.67 21.74 2.05
N THR A 83 -34.83 21.31 1.54
CA THR A 83 -35.96 22.20 1.20
C THR A 83 -37.01 22.28 2.31
N ASN A 84 -36.89 21.46 3.36
CA ASN A 84 -37.79 21.41 4.50
C ASN A 84 -37.06 21.82 5.79
N PRO A 85 -37.31 23.04 6.32
CA PRO A 85 -36.66 23.53 7.55
C PRO A 85 -36.87 22.65 8.78
N LEU A 86 -38.01 21.96 8.87
CA LEU A 86 -38.34 21.09 9.99
C LEU A 86 -37.49 19.83 9.98
N LEU A 87 -37.34 19.20 8.81
CA LEU A 87 -36.50 17.99 8.65
C LEU A 87 -35.02 18.33 8.74
N SER A 88 -34.58 19.43 8.11
CA SER A 88 -33.21 19.94 8.24
C SER A 88 -32.82 20.16 9.71
N ARG A 89 -33.68 20.83 10.48
CA ARG A 89 -33.42 21.06 11.92
C ARG A 89 -33.42 19.78 12.73
N LEU A 90 -34.34 18.84 12.44
CA LEU A 90 -34.37 17.55 13.13
C LEU A 90 -33.09 16.76 12.86
N TYR A 91 -32.70 16.62 11.60
CA TYR A 91 -31.47 15.93 11.19
C TYR A 91 -30.23 16.58 11.82
N TRP A 92 -30.21 17.90 11.90
CA TRP A 92 -29.18 18.62 12.62
C TRP A 92 -29.12 18.28 14.11
N ASP A 93 -30.27 18.27 14.80
CA ASP A 93 -30.34 17.91 16.21
C ASP A 93 -29.88 16.46 16.44
N ILE A 94 -30.27 15.53 15.56
CA ILE A 94 -29.81 14.13 15.60
C ILE A 94 -28.29 14.06 15.43
N LEU A 95 -27.74 14.76 14.43
CA LEU A 95 -26.30 14.77 14.20
C LEU A 95 -25.55 15.32 15.42
N ASN A 96 -25.89 16.53 15.86
CA ASN A 96 -25.12 17.28 16.84
C ASN A 96 -25.33 16.80 18.29
N GLN A 97 -26.55 16.37 18.65
CA GLN A 97 -26.89 16.02 20.03
C GLN A 97 -26.89 14.51 20.27
N TRP A 98 -27.18 13.69 19.26
CA TRP A 98 -27.30 12.24 19.44
C TRP A 98 -26.12 11.45 18.87
N LEU A 99 -25.59 11.81 17.69
CA LEU A 99 -24.52 11.03 17.04
C LEU A 99 -23.11 11.51 17.39
N VAL A 100 -22.87 12.81 17.33
CA VAL A 100 -21.52 13.38 17.51
C VAL A 100 -20.97 13.14 18.92
N PRO A 101 -21.72 13.32 20.03
CA PRO A 101 -21.18 13.10 21.37
C PRO A 101 -20.66 11.67 21.63
N PRO A 102 -21.43 10.59 21.38
CA PRO A 102 -20.94 9.22 21.60
C PRO A 102 -19.81 8.84 20.64
N LEU A 103 -19.83 9.35 19.41
CA LEU A 103 -18.72 9.13 18.47
C LEU A 103 -17.43 9.79 18.97
N LEU A 104 -17.52 11.04 19.44
CA LEU A 104 -16.39 11.75 20.03
C LEU A 104 -15.90 11.07 21.30
N GLU A 105 -16.79 10.56 22.15
CA GLU A 105 -16.42 9.81 23.35
C GLU A 105 -15.58 8.57 22.99
N ILE A 106 -16.02 7.78 22.00
CA ILE A 106 -15.28 6.62 21.51
C ILE A 106 -13.91 7.05 20.96
N ILE A 107 -13.86 8.05 20.07
CA ILE A 107 -12.61 8.53 19.45
C ILE A 107 -11.64 9.11 20.49
N LEU A 108 -12.14 9.89 21.45
CA LEU A 108 -11.34 10.53 22.48
C LEU A 108 -10.81 9.54 23.52
N THR A 109 -11.54 8.44 23.77
CA THR A 109 -11.05 7.33 24.60
C THR A 109 -9.75 6.75 24.04
N TYR A 110 -9.55 6.79 22.71
CA TYR A 110 -8.27 6.42 22.07
C TYR A 110 -7.25 7.56 22.02
N SER A 111 -7.64 8.81 22.26
CA SER A 111 -6.72 9.95 22.26
C SER A 111 -6.04 10.16 23.60
N THR A 112 -6.60 9.65 24.68
CA THR A 112 -6.00 9.77 26.01
C THR A 112 -5.05 8.62 26.25
N GLU A 113 -3.77 8.91 26.51
CA GLU A 113 -2.85 7.90 27.07
C GLU A 113 -3.55 7.22 28.26
N PRO A 114 -3.54 5.88 28.35
CA PRO A 114 -4.01 5.20 29.53
C PRO A 114 -3.06 5.59 30.66
N SER A 115 -3.41 6.68 31.35
CA SER A 115 -2.79 7.12 32.58
C SER A 115 -2.88 5.93 33.51
N ARG A 116 -1.75 5.26 33.75
CA ARG A 116 -1.59 4.06 34.60
C ARG A 116 -2.74 3.93 35.61
N ALA A 117 -3.79 3.22 35.23
CA ALA A 117 -4.93 3.01 36.10
C ALA A 117 -4.64 1.80 36.98
N SER A 118 -3.97 2.07 38.10
CA SER A 118 -4.17 1.26 39.30
C SER A 118 -5.65 1.38 39.70
N SER A 119 -6.37 0.26 39.59
CA SER A 119 -7.54 -0.12 40.37
C SER A 119 -8.52 0.99 40.79
N THR A 120 -9.66 1.09 40.08
CA THR A 120 -11.03 0.99 40.66
C THR A 120 -12.05 1.08 39.53
N SER A 121 -12.74 -0.03 39.27
CA SER A 121 -13.94 -0.07 38.41
C SER A 121 -15.16 0.42 39.20
N PRO A 122 -16.09 1.19 38.59
CA PRO A 122 -17.45 1.33 39.11
C PRO A 122 -18.28 0.12 38.65
N GLY A 123 -18.91 -0.53 39.61
CA GLY A 123 -19.54 -1.84 39.47
C GLY A 123 -20.81 -1.87 38.63
N ILE A 124 -20.89 -2.90 37.79
CA ILE A 124 -22.13 -3.52 37.34
C ILE A 124 -22.62 -4.44 38.46
N ASP A 125 -23.86 -4.21 38.89
CA ASP A 125 -24.50 -4.84 40.04
C ASP A 125 -24.96 -6.27 39.68
N ILE A 126 -24.31 -7.30 40.26
CA ILE A 126 -24.79 -8.67 40.23
C ILE A 126 -24.75 -9.23 41.66
N SER A 127 -25.95 -9.59 42.12
CA SER A 127 -26.29 -10.06 43.46
C SER A 127 -25.44 -11.23 43.99
N GLN A 128 -25.04 -11.13 45.26
CA GLN A 128 -24.37 -12.15 46.08
C GLN A 128 -25.29 -13.31 46.51
N LYS A 129 -24.69 -14.50 46.65
CA LYS A 129 -25.01 -15.46 47.72
C LYS A 129 -23.76 -16.24 48.19
N THR A 130 -23.58 -16.25 49.52
CA THR A 130 -22.92 -17.27 50.40
C THR A 130 -21.40 -17.47 50.29
N SER A 131 -20.58 -16.96 51.24
CA SER A 131 -20.12 -17.57 52.53
C SER A 131 -19.06 -18.68 52.35
N GLY A 132 -17.91 -18.78 53.02
CA GLY A 132 -17.27 -18.05 54.13
C GLY A 132 -15.98 -18.80 54.59
N GLY A 133 -15.17 -18.18 55.47
CA GLY A 133 -14.08 -18.80 56.27
C GLY A 133 -12.65 -18.52 55.75
N LYS A 134 -11.87 -17.57 56.27
CA LYS A 134 -11.11 -17.44 57.56
C LYS A 134 -9.79 -18.25 57.65
N ASN A 135 -8.69 -17.47 57.74
CA ASN A 135 -7.46 -17.58 58.58
C ASN A 135 -6.57 -18.85 58.41
N GLU A 136 -5.22 -18.86 58.52
CA GLU A 136 -4.21 -18.02 59.18
C GLU A 136 -2.78 -18.43 58.74
N CYS A 137 -1.92 -17.45 58.46
CA CYS A 137 -0.53 -17.25 58.94
C CYS A 137 0.50 -18.39 59.22
N LEU A 138 1.72 -18.13 58.66
CA LEU A 138 3.09 -18.21 59.24
C LEU A 138 4.10 -19.33 58.85
N ALA A 139 5.24 -18.82 58.36
CA ALA A 139 6.64 -19.14 58.68
C ALA A 139 7.43 -20.26 57.92
N LEU A 140 8.35 -19.77 57.08
CA LEU A 140 9.80 -20.08 56.97
C LEU A 140 10.32 -21.52 57.22
N GLY A 141 10.94 -22.07 56.17
CA GLY A 141 11.96 -23.13 56.30
C GLY A 141 12.54 -23.56 54.95
N ARG A 142 13.80 -23.20 54.67
CA ARG A 142 14.63 -23.81 53.61
C ARG A 142 14.94 -25.27 54.00
N ILE A 143 14.90 -26.20 53.04
CA ILE A 143 15.97 -27.14 52.66
C ILE A 143 15.49 -28.03 51.49
N THR A 144 16.44 -28.35 50.62
CA THR A 144 16.46 -29.15 49.40
C THR A 144 15.76 -30.52 49.43
N SER A 145 15.06 -30.89 48.36
CA SER A 145 15.29 -32.17 47.64
C SER A 145 14.51 -32.23 46.31
N GLU A 146 15.13 -32.86 45.32
CA GLU A 146 14.55 -33.30 44.05
C GLU A 146 13.32 -34.21 44.26
N GLY A 147 12.35 -34.12 43.36
CA GLY A 147 11.22 -35.03 43.29
C GLY A 147 10.10 -34.54 42.37
N ASP A 148 9.82 -35.32 41.33
CA ASP A 148 8.74 -35.18 40.36
C ASP A 148 7.40 -34.69 40.92
N GLY A 149 6.77 -33.76 40.20
CA GLY A 149 5.40 -33.36 40.45
C GLY A 149 4.93 -32.28 39.47
N LYS A 150 4.10 -32.70 38.51
CA LYS A 150 3.33 -31.80 37.64
C LYS A 150 2.53 -30.79 38.47
N THR A 151 2.92 -29.52 38.45
CA THR A 151 2.07 -28.39 38.82
C THR A 151 1.73 -27.61 37.57
N GLN A 152 0.48 -27.79 37.15
CA GLN A 152 -0.22 -27.01 36.15
C GLN A 152 -0.44 -25.60 36.71
N GLU A 153 0.34 -24.63 36.23
CA GLU A 153 0.06 -23.21 36.47
C GLU A 153 -1.27 -22.85 35.79
N CYS A 154 -2.29 -22.65 36.62
CA CYS A 154 -3.56 -22.10 36.19
C CYS A 154 -3.39 -20.58 36.06
N CYS A 155 -2.73 -20.15 34.98
CA CYS A 155 -2.94 -18.80 34.46
C CYS A 155 -4.39 -18.74 34.01
N SER A 156 -5.22 -18.00 34.73
CA SER A 156 -6.56 -17.62 34.27
C SER A 156 -6.40 -16.68 33.07
N GLU A 157 -6.18 -17.27 31.89
CA GLU A 157 -6.40 -16.60 30.62
C GLU A 157 -7.88 -16.22 30.58
N LEU A 158 -8.17 -14.92 30.65
CA LEU A 158 -9.45 -14.40 30.18
C LEU A 158 -9.64 -14.93 28.74
N PRO A 159 -10.82 -15.47 28.38
CA PRO A 159 -10.98 -16.17 27.11
C PRO A 159 -10.72 -15.20 25.95
N GLN A 160 -9.70 -15.49 25.14
CA GLN A 160 -9.33 -14.69 23.95
C GLN A 160 -10.52 -14.43 23.01
N GLU A 161 -11.51 -15.33 23.00
CA GLU A 161 -12.77 -15.18 22.26
C GLU A 161 -13.58 -13.93 22.70
N SER A 162 -13.52 -13.54 23.96
CA SER A 162 -14.25 -12.36 24.46
C SER A 162 -13.65 -11.04 23.96
N ALA A 163 -12.32 -10.95 23.86
CA ALA A 163 -11.64 -9.74 23.41
C ALA A 163 -11.83 -9.50 21.90
N ALA A 164 -11.85 -10.58 21.09
CA ALA A 164 -12.13 -10.48 19.66
C ALA A 164 -13.58 -10.05 19.39
N GLN A 165 -14.53 -10.57 20.17
CA GLN A 165 -15.94 -10.20 20.08
C GLN A 165 -16.19 -8.72 20.42
N ILE A 166 -15.56 -8.22 21.49
CA ILE A 166 -15.65 -6.80 21.89
C ILE A 166 -15.13 -5.90 20.77
N LYS A 167 -13.94 -6.21 20.22
CA LYS A 167 -13.36 -5.47 19.08
C LYS A 167 -14.27 -5.45 17.85
N TYR A 168 -14.95 -6.56 17.58
CA TYR A 168 -15.90 -6.67 16.47
C TYR A 168 -17.14 -5.80 16.69
N GLU A 169 -17.75 -5.87 17.88
CA GLU A 169 -18.93 -5.08 18.23
C GLU A 169 -18.64 -3.58 18.21
N GLU A 170 -17.49 -3.18 18.74
CA GLU A 170 -17.01 -1.79 18.74
C GLU A 170 -16.77 -1.27 17.32
N THR A 171 -16.09 -2.05 16.47
CA THR A 171 -15.87 -1.69 15.05
C THR A 171 -17.20 -1.55 14.32
N ASN A 172 -18.15 -2.47 14.55
CA ASN A 172 -19.45 -2.43 13.92
C ASN A 172 -20.23 -1.18 14.35
N LEU A 173 -20.26 -0.87 15.65
CA LEU A 173 -20.93 0.32 16.18
C LEU A 173 -20.36 1.61 15.58
N VAL A 174 -19.04 1.76 15.58
CA VAL A 174 -18.37 2.96 15.03
C VAL A 174 -18.68 3.12 13.54
N THR A 175 -18.68 2.03 12.78
CA THR A 175 -19.03 2.07 11.35
C THR A 175 -20.47 2.53 11.15
N LYS A 176 -21.42 1.98 11.92
CA LYS A 176 -22.84 2.36 11.82
C LYS A 176 -23.11 3.81 12.23
N LEU A 177 -22.40 4.30 13.24
CA LEU A 177 -22.49 5.70 13.66
C LEU A 177 -21.94 6.64 12.59
N CYS A 178 -20.77 6.33 12.01
CA CYS A 178 -20.17 7.12 10.94
C CYS A 178 -21.04 7.10 9.67
N ASP A 179 -21.56 5.93 9.29
CA ASP A 179 -22.46 5.77 8.14
C ASP A 179 -23.70 6.65 8.29
N LEU A 180 -24.33 6.60 9.46
CA LEU A 180 -25.52 7.39 9.73
C LEU A 180 -25.21 8.89 9.77
N ALA A 181 -24.08 9.28 10.36
CA ALA A 181 -23.63 10.67 10.35
C ALA A 181 -23.41 11.17 8.91
N ALA A 182 -22.81 10.36 8.03
CA ALA A 182 -22.62 10.70 6.62
C ALA A 182 -23.96 10.87 5.88
N VAL A 183 -24.90 9.92 6.04
CA VAL A 183 -26.24 9.98 5.43
C VAL A 183 -27.02 11.20 5.87
N ILE A 184 -27.03 11.51 7.17
CA ILE A 184 -27.73 12.68 7.72
C ILE A 184 -27.09 13.97 7.20
N SER A 185 -25.76 14.03 7.16
CA SER A 185 -25.03 15.20 6.67
C SER A 185 -25.36 15.47 5.19
N LYS A 186 -25.40 14.42 4.36
CA LYS A 186 -25.84 14.51 2.96
C LYS A 186 -27.27 15.06 2.83
N ALA A 187 -28.20 14.53 3.63
CA ALA A 187 -29.59 14.95 3.59
C ALA A 187 -29.78 16.43 3.99
N VAL A 188 -29.04 16.91 5.00
CA VAL A 188 -29.07 18.31 5.43
C VAL A 188 -28.44 19.24 4.38
N CYS A 189 -27.34 18.84 3.77
CA CYS A 189 -26.60 19.69 2.82
C CYS A 189 -27.27 19.76 1.44
N GLY A 190 -28.25 18.90 1.17
CA GLY A 190 -29.04 18.96 -0.06
C GLY A 190 -28.26 18.64 -1.34
N VAL A 191 -27.10 18.00 -1.22
CA VAL A 191 -26.27 17.62 -2.36
C VAL A 191 -27.00 16.49 -3.11
N PRO A 192 -27.52 16.74 -4.34
CA PRO A 192 -28.22 15.71 -5.07
C PRO A 192 -27.25 14.57 -5.42
N ALA A 193 -27.70 13.32 -5.29
CA ALA A 193 -26.91 12.10 -5.55
C ALA A 193 -26.53 11.90 -7.04
N ALA A 194 -26.72 12.90 -7.90
CA ALA A 194 -26.40 12.83 -9.32
C ALA A 194 -25.05 13.49 -9.58
N SER A 195 -24.18 12.78 -10.31
CA SER A 195 -22.92 13.29 -10.86
C SER A 195 -23.18 14.53 -11.73
N CYS A 196 -23.08 15.71 -11.13
CA CYS A 196 -23.33 16.98 -11.80
C CYS A 196 -22.08 17.83 -11.72
N HIS A 197 -21.22 17.70 -12.73
CA HIS A 197 -20.40 18.81 -13.20
C HIS A 197 -21.36 19.89 -13.71
N VAL A 198 -21.87 20.75 -12.82
CA VAL A 198 -22.63 21.95 -13.17
C VAL A 198 -21.80 23.15 -12.71
N PRO A 199 -21.14 23.87 -13.63
CA PRO A 199 -20.23 24.99 -13.30
C PRO A 199 -20.91 26.20 -12.63
N GLU A 200 -22.24 26.26 -12.59
CA GLU A 200 -22.99 27.46 -12.19
C GLU A 200 -23.22 27.59 -10.67
N PHE A 201 -22.84 26.60 -9.85
CA PHE A 201 -22.95 26.68 -8.38
C PHE A 201 -21.68 27.21 -7.66
N ASP A 202 -20.57 27.40 -8.38
CA ASP A 202 -19.24 27.60 -7.78
C ASP A 202 -19.05 29.01 -7.14
N ASP A 203 -19.71 30.05 -7.65
CA ASP A 203 -19.48 31.43 -7.15
C ASP A 203 -20.27 31.79 -5.88
N SER A 204 -21.40 31.12 -5.61
CA SER A 204 -22.27 31.42 -4.46
C SER A 204 -21.85 30.69 -3.17
N LEU A 205 -21.24 29.50 -3.29
CA LEU A 205 -20.70 28.72 -2.17
C LEU A 205 -19.31 29.21 -1.73
N ARG A 206 -18.51 29.80 -2.65
CA ARG A 206 -17.19 30.37 -2.32
C ARG A 206 -17.26 31.62 -1.44
N HIS A 207 -18.37 32.37 -1.50
CA HIS A 207 -18.61 33.50 -0.61
C HIS A 207 -19.21 33.00 0.70
N GLY A 208 -18.32 32.58 1.62
CA GLY A 208 -18.59 32.01 2.94
C GLY A 208 -19.90 32.42 3.60
N ASN A 209 -20.95 31.63 3.36
CA ASN A 209 -22.14 31.65 4.20
C ASN A 209 -21.73 31.11 5.58
N LEU A 210 -21.66 32.00 6.57
CA LEU A 210 -21.36 31.65 7.96
C LEU A 210 -22.26 30.50 8.46
N GLU A 211 -23.53 30.49 8.01
CA GLU A 211 -24.52 29.46 8.34
C GLU A 211 -24.11 28.07 7.83
N VAL A 212 -23.53 27.98 6.62
CA VAL A 212 -23.03 26.70 6.09
C VAL A 212 -21.82 26.23 6.90
N GLN A 213 -20.91 27.14 7.29
CA GLN A 213 -19.78 26.75 8.14
C GLN A 213 -20.20 26.24 9.53
N GLU A 214 -21.20 26.87 10.14
CA GLU A 214 -21.77 26.39 11.41
C GLU A 214 -22.43 25.00 11.25
N MET A 215 -23.05 24.73 10.09
CA MET A 215 -23.60 23.42 9.76
C MET A 215 -22.54 22.31 9.58
N PHE A 216 -21.25 22.61 9.45
CA PHE A 216 -20.22 21.56 9.39
C PHE A 216 -19.39 21.43 10.67
N GLU A 217 -19.64 22.26 11.69
CA GLU A 217 -18.83 22.27 12.90
C GLU A 217 -18.84 20.92 13.67
N PRO A 218 -19.96 20.17 13.79
CA PRO A 218 -19.96 18.86 14.46
C PRO A 218 -19.07 17.84 13.74
N LEU A 219 -19.13 17.78 12.40
CA LEU A 219 -18.24 16.93 11.61
C LEU A 219 -16.78 17.38 11.74
N ARG A 220 -16.52 18.69 11.68
CA ARG A 220 -15.19 19.25 11.87
C ARG A 220 -14.59 18.86 13.22
N ARG A 221 -15.40 18.86 14.29
CA ARG A 221 -15.01 18.38 15.62
C ARG A 221 -14.59 16.91 15.59
N ILE A 222 -15.36 16.06 14.91
CA ILE A 222 -15.04 14.63 14.74
C ILE A 222 -13.69 14.46 14.03
N PHE A 223 -13.47 15.09 12.88
CA PHE A 223 -12.21 14.95 12.14
C PHE A 223 -11.01 15.49 12.92
N LYS A 224 -11.16 16.61 13.64
CA LYS A 224 -10.11 17.11 14.55
C LYS A 224 -9.79 16.10 15.66
N ALA A 225 -10.82 15.45 16.22
CA ALA A 225 -10.63 14.40 17.22
C ALA A 225 -9.94 13.18 16.62
N ILE A 226 -10.32 12.74 15.41
CA ILE A 226 -9.66 11.65 14.67
C ILE A 226 -8.19 12.00 14.42
N ALA A 227 -7.89 13.22 13.95
CA ALA A 227 -6.52 13.67 13.72
C ALA A 227 -5.69 13.66 15.02
N ALA A 228 -6.27 14.13 16.13
CA ALA A 228 -5.62 14.10 17.44
C ALA A 228 -5.39 12.66 17.93
N ALA A 229 -6.39 11.78 17.79
CA ALA A 229 -6.30 10.37 18.14
C ALA A 229 -5.20 9.66 17.34
N PHE A 230 -5.15 9.88 16.03
CA PHE A 230 -4.09 9.34 15.19
C PHE A 230 -2.70 9.79 15.65
N ARG A 231 -2.52 11.07 16.00
CA ARG A 231 -1.20 11.54 16.50
C ARG A 231 -0.76 10.81 17.75
N VAL A 232 -1.68 10.45 18.64
CA VAL A 232 -1.36 9.74 19.88
C VAL A 232 -1.13 8.25 19.61
N GLU A 233 -2.05 7.61 18.90
CA GLU A 233 -1.99 6.16 18.66
C GLU A 233 -0.82 5.77 17.76
N LEU A 234 -0.52 6.57 16.74
CA LEU A 234 0.57 6.31 15.79
C LEU A 234 1.97 6.57 16.36
N GLN A 235 2.11 7.23 17.52
CA GLN A 235 3.43 7.41 18.14
C GLN A 235 4.00 6.10 18.73
N ASP A 236 3.16 5.11 19.04
CA ASP A 236 3.58 3.90 19.75
C ASP A 236 2.73 2.65 19.39
N ALA A 237 2.20 2.57 18.17
CA ALA A 237 1.37 1.47 17.62
C ALA A 237 2.06 0.09 17.44
N LEU A 238 2.96 -0.30 18.34
CA LEU A 238 3.61 -1.62 18.30
C LEU A 238 2.73 -2.76 18.84
N SER A 239 1.68 -2.45 19.62
CA SER A 239 0.76 -3.45 20.16
C SER A 239 -0.41 -3.77 19.21
N GLU A 240 -0.91 -5.01 19.24
CA GLU A 240 -2.09 -5.41 18.47
C GLU A 240 -3.33 -4.56 18.79
N GLU A 241 -3.45 -4.12 20.04
CA GLU A 241 -4.53 -3.23 20.47
C GLU A 241 -4.48 -1.90 19.73
N LYS A 242 -3.31 -1.28 19.64
CA LYS A 242 -3.14 -0.01 18.92
C LYS A 242 -3.33 -0.18 17.42
N ARG A 243 -2.89 -1.30 16.84
CA ARG A 243 -3.19 -1.63 15.43
C ARG A 243 -4.69 -1.70 15.17
N HIS A 244 -5.47 -2.27 16.10
CA HIS A 244 -6.92 -2.30 16.01
C HIS A 244 -7.51 -0.88 16.08
N ARG A 245 -7.06 -0.05 17.03
CA ARG A 245 -7.50 1.36 17.15
C ARG A 245 -7.20 2.17 15.90
N VAL A 246 -6.00 2.04 15.34
CA VAL A 246 -5.62 2.68 14.06
C VAL A 246 -6.56 2.27 12.94
N LYS A 247 -6.90 0.97 12.82
CA LYS A 247 -7.86 0.47 11.82
C LYS A 247 -9.25 1.05 12.04
N LEU A 248 -9.73 1.12 13.28
CA LEU A 248 -11.04 1.67 13.63
C LEU A 248 -11.11 3.18 13.32
N LEU A 249 -10.09 3.95 13.69
CA LEU A 249 -10.00 5.37 13.34
C LEU A 249 -9.96 5.58 11.82
N SER A 250 -9.24 4.72 11.11
CA SER A 250 -9.17 4.77 9.64
C SER A 250 -10.51 4.44 9.00
N LEU A 251 -11.24 3.45 9.54
CA LEU A 251 -12.57 3.09 9.07
C LEU A 251 -13.57 4.23 9.32
N ALA A 252 -13.56 4.81 10.52
CA ALA A 252 -14.38 5.98 10.84
C ALA A 252 -14.12 7.13 9.87
N PHE A 253 -12.84 7.41 9.59
CA PHE A 253 -12.45 8.43 8.61
C PHE A 253 -12.97 8.12 7.20
N SER A 254 -12.73 6.90 6.70
CA SER A 254 -13.19 6.46 5.38
C SER A 254 -14.71 6.62 5.22
N THR A 255 -15.47 6.12 6.20
CA THR A 255 -16.93 6.14 6.18
C THR A 255 -17.47 7.57 6.20
N LEU A 256 -16.86 8.48 6.96
CA LEU A 256 -17.29 9.89 7.01
C LEU A 256 -16.93 10.68 5.73
N LEU A 257 -15.94 10.22 4.97
CA LEU A 257 -15.59 10.81 3.66
C LEU A 257 -16.42 10.25 2.51
N TRP A 258 -16.88 9.02 2.63
CA TRP A 258 -17.66 8.34 1.59
C TRP A 258 -18.93 9.14 1.29
N ASP A 259 -19.26 9.26 0.00
CA ASP A 259 -20.42 9.98 -0.57
C ASP A 259 -20.20 11.44 -1.00
N GLY A 260 -18.96 11.96 -0.98
CA GLY A 260 -18.54 13.20 -1.67
C GLY A 260 -19.15 14.53 -1.16
N CYS A 261 -20.16 14.45 -0.28
CA CYS A 261 -20.96 15.58 0.19
C CYS A 261 -20.19 16.59 1.04
N CYS A 262 -19.05 16.18 1.58
CA CYS A 262 -18.32 17.00 2.56
C CYS A 262 -17.14 17.76 1.94
N VAL A 263 -16.78 17.49 0.68
CA VAL A 263 -15.53 17.96 0.10
C VAL A 263 -15.61 19.40 -0.40
N GLU A 264 -16.77 19.95 -0.76
CA GLU A 264 -16.82 21.29 -1.37
C GLU A 264 -16.76 22.45 -0.37
N VAL A 265 -16.71 22.19 0.94
CA VAL A 265 -16.71 23.23 1.97
C VAL A 265 -15.30 23.42 2.57
N ASN A 266 -14.68 24.56 2.25
CA ASN A 266 -13.29 24.92 2.61
C ASN A 266 -12.88 24.64 4.08
N GLY A 267 -13.82 24.77 5.04
CA GLY A 267 -13.54 24.51 6.46
C GLY A 267 -13.40 23.03 6.83
N PHE A 268 -14.07 22.15 6.08
CA PHE A 268 -14.08 20.70 6.28
C PHE A 268 -12.82 20.03 5.69
N GLN A 269 -12.46 20.40 4.45
CA GLN A 269 -11.25 19.89 3.78
C GLN A 269 -9.99 20.07 4.65
N CYS A 270 -9.88 21.19 5.36
CA CYS A 270 -8.76 21.47 6.26
C CYS A 270 -8.60 20.41 7.38
N ALA A 271 -9.70 19.93 7.98
CA ALA A 271 -9.64 18.94 9.05
C ALA A 271 -9.31 17.54 8.52
N ALA A 272 -9.90 17.14 7.39
CA ALA A 272 -9.58 15.87 6.74
C ALA A 272 -8.12 15.85 6.23
N ARG A 273 -7.64 16.96 5.67
CA ARG A 273 -6.24 17.14 5.25
C ARG A 273 -5.26 16.97 6.42
N GLN A 274 -5.59 17.46 7.62
CA GLN A 274 -4.76 17.23 8.81
C GLN A 274 -4.62 15.75 9.18
N VAL A 275 -5.66 14.94 8.96
CA VAL A 275 -5.59 13.48 9.16
C VAL A 275 -4.62 12.89 8.13
N VAL A 276 -4.78 13.23 6.85
CA VAL A 276 -3.88 12.77 5.78
C VAL A 276 -2.42 13.15 6.04
N GLU A 277 -2.15 14.39 6.43
CA GLU A 277 -0.80 14.85 6.76
C GLU A 277 -0.21 14.11 7.97
N THR A 278 -1.03 13.83 8.97
CA THR A 278 -0.64 13.02 10.13
C THR A 278 -0.30 11.58 9.70
N VAL A 279 -1.09 10.99 8.80
CA VAL A 279 -0.84 9.65 8.27
C VAL A 279 0.45 9.60 7.45
N LEU A 280 0.66 10.55 6.53
CA LEU A 280 1.85 10.56 5.68
C LEU A 280 3.13 10.76 6.50
N SER A 281 3.14 11.71 7.44
CA SER A 281 4.27 11.92 8.35
C SER A 281 4.52 10.72 9.26
N THR A 282 3.48 10.00 9.63
CA THR A 282 3.65 8.74 10.37
C THR A 282 4.32 7.68 9.51
N VAL A 283 3.81 7.41 8.31
CA VAL A 283 4.38 6.37 7.41
C VAL A 283 5.83 6.68 7.03
N GLU A 284 6.22 7.96 7.00
CA GLU A 284 7.62 8.35 6.80
C GLU A 284 8.54 7.82 7.91
N VAL A 285 8.06 7.80 9.15
CA VAL A 285 8.80 7.33 10.32
C VAL A 285 8.57 5.84 10.59
N TRP A 286 7.38 5.34 10.28
CA TRP A 286 6.91 4.00 10.60
C TRP A 286 7.06 3.07 9.41
N HIS A 287 7.73 1.93 9.63
CA HIS A 287 8.09 1.01 8.55
C HIS A 287 7.32 -0.31 8.62
N ASP A 288 6.05 -0.27 9.03
CA ASP A 288 5.15 -1.43 9.11
C ASP A 288 4.28 -1.52 7.83
N PRO A 289 4.44 -2.57 6.99
CA PRO A 289 3.69 -2.72 5.74
C PRO A 289 2.17 -2.89 5.92
N ASP A 290 1.71 -3.57 6.97
CA ASP A 290 0.29 -3.89 7.17
C ASP A 290 -0.49 -2.67 7.66
N VAL A 291 0.12 -1.92 8.59
CA VAL A 291 -0.41 -0.63 9.04
C VAL A 291 -0.41 0.36 7.90
N THR A 292 0.68 0.44 7.13
CA THR A 292 0.75 1.32 5.95
C THR A 292 -0.34 0.98 4.94
N ALA A 293 -0.54 -0.30 4.63
CA ALA A 293 -1.60 -0.71 3.71
C ALA A 293 -2.99 -0.31 4.24
N SER A 294 -3.25 -0.51 5.54
CA SER A 294 -4.52 -0.12 6.16
C SER A 294 -4.75 1.40 6.07
N LEU A 295 -3.74 2.21 6.41
CA LEU A 295 -3.80 3.67 6.35
C LEU A 295 -4.00 4.18 4.92
N PHE A 296 -3.31 3.59 3.93
CA PHE A 296 -3.49 3.98 2.55
C PHE A 296 -4.89 3.60 2.02
N THR A 297 -5.36 2.37 2.27
CA THR A 297 -6.68 1.91 1.82
C THR A 297 -7.83 2.69 2.47
N LEU A 298 -7.72 3.04 3.75
CA LEU A 298 -8.84 3.58 4.52
C LEU A 298 -8.74 5.10 4.74
N VAL A 299 -7.58 5.73 4.50
CA VAL A 299 -7.41 7.18 4.68
C VAL A 299 -7.01 7.85 3.38
N ILE A 300 -5.89 7.44 2.78
CA ILE A 300 -5.35 8.15 1.60
C ILE A 300 -6.25 7.97 0.38
N VAL A 301 -6.62 6.73 0.06
CA VAL A 301 -7.43 6.43 -1.14
C VAL A 301 -8.81 7.12 -1.06
N PRO A 302 -9.60 6.97 0.02
CA PRO A 302 -10.91 7.62 0.10
C PRO A 302 -10.81 9.14 0.07
N PHE A 303 -9.75 9.72 0.65
CA PHE A 303 -9.53 11.17 0.58
C PHE A 303 -9.26 11.64 -0.84
N VAL A 304 -8.37 10.95 -1.57
CA VAL A 304 -8.04 11.32 -2.95
C VAL A 304 -9.25 11.16 -3.85
N GLU A 305 -10.01 10.06 -3.74
CA GLU A 305 -11.21 9.80 -4.53
C GLU A 305 -12.34 10.81 -4.25
N ALA A 306 -12.46 11.28 -3.01
CA ALA A 306 -13.45 12.29 -2.65
C ALA A 306 -13.04 13.71 -3.09
N SER A 307 -11.74 13.98 -3.25
CA SER A 307 -11.19 15.34 -3.47
C SER A 307 -11.26 15.82 -4.93
N THR A 308 -12.00 16.89 -5.22
CA THR A 308 -12.11 17.47 -6.58
C THR A 308 -10.95 18.39 -7.01
N GLY A 309 -10.03 18.75 -6.10
CA GLY A 309 -8.84 19.57 -6.41
C GLY A 309 -7.62 19.27 -5.53
N ASP A 310 -7.84 18.90 -4.27
CA ASP A 310 -6.78 18.59 -3.31
C ASP A 310 -6.09 17.24 -3.54
N GLY A 311 -6.70 16.35 -4.33
CA GLY A 311 -6.14 15.02 -4.63
C GLY A 311 -4.75 15.11 -5.25
N SER A 312 -4.51 16.12 -6.10
CA SER A 312 -3.20 16.35 -6.72
C SER A 312 -2.11 16.73 -5.71
N GLU A 313 -2.42 17.60 -4.75
CA GLU A 313 -1.47 17.99 -3.70
C GLU A 313 -1.12 16.79 -2.82
N VAL A 314 -2.11 15.97 -2.45
CA VAL A 314 -1.88 14.76 -1.65
C VAL A 314 -1.06 13.74 -2.43
N LEU A 315 -1.33 13.53 -3.72
CA LEU A 315 -0.54 12.62 -4.55
C LEU A 315 0.91 13.10 -4.72
N GLN A 316 1.16 14.40 -4.80
CA GLN A 316 2.52 14.95 -4.75
C GLN A 316 3.20 14.70 -3.41
N LYS A 317 2.48 14.81 -2.29
CA LYS A 317 3.02 14.46 -0.96
C LYS A 317 3.29 12.95 -0.84
N VAL A 318 2.42 12.09 -1.37
CA VAL A 318 2.65 10.64 -1.44
C VAL A 318 3.87 10.32 -2.30
N TRP A 319 4.06 11.00 -3.43
CA TRP A 319 5.28 10.88 -4.23
C TRP A 319 6.52 11.33 -3.45
N GLY A 320 6.46 12.45 -2.75
CA GLY A 320 7.54 12.95 -1.89
C GLY A 320 7.90 11.96 -0.77
N LEU A 321 6.88 11.37 -0.13
CA LEU A 321 7.05 10.28 0.83
C LEU A 321 7.77 9.10 0.17
N LEU A 322 7.28 8.58 -0.95
CA LEU A 322 7.94 7.49 -1.67
C LEU A 322 9.40 7.84 -2.01
N TYR A 323 9.66 9.06 -2.46
CA TYR A 323 11.00 9.53 -2.76
C TYR A 323 11.93 9.44 -1.54
N SER A 324 11.44 9.77 -0.34
CA SER A 324 12.21 9.70 0.91
C SER A 324 12.56 8.27 1.34
N LEU A 325 11.70 7.30 1.00
CA LEU A 325 11.84 5.87 1.34
C LEU A 325 12.91 5.16 0.49
N TYR A 326 13.43 5.82 -0.55
CA TYR A 326 14.47 5.29 -1.44
C TYR A 326 15.70 6.18 -1.51
N GLY A 327 16.87 5.56 -1.34
CA GLY A 327 18.18 6.19 -1.54
C GLY A 327 18.83 5.78 -2.87
N VAL A 328 20.05 6.27 -3.07
CA VAL A 328 20.93 5.87 -4.17
C VAL A 328 22.09 5.07 -3.56
N GLY A 329 22.31 3.86 -4.06
CA GLY A 329 23.41 2.97 -3.67
C GLY A 329 24.74 3.37 -4.33
N GLU A 330 25.81 2.66 -3.98
CA GLU A 330 27.15 2.89 -4.55
C GLU A 330 27.21 2.66 -6.07
N ASP A 331 26.37 1.78 -6.58
CA ASP A 331 26.19 1.46 -7.99
C ASP A 331 25.34 2.49 -8.74
N GLY A 332 24.87 3.53 -8.06
CA GLY A 332 23.89 4.47 -8.60
C GLY A 332 22.49 3.85 -8.75
N VAL A 333 22.28 2.61 -8.27
CA VAL A 333 20.99 1.94 -8.30
C VAL A 333 20.19 2.36 -7.08
N VAL A 334 18.87 2.40 -7.24
CA VAL A 334 17.96 2.68 -6.14
C VAL A 334 18.08 1.61 -5.05
N VAL A 335 18.16 2.06 -3.80
CA VAL A 335 18.18 1.20 -2.61
C VAL A 335 17.00 1.56 -1.72
N GLU A 336 16.24 0.54 -1.33
CA GLU A 336 15.15 0.69 -0.37
C GLU A 336 15.69 0.98 1.03
N ARG A 337 15.21 2.06 1.65
CA ARG A 337 15.53 2.41 3.05
C ARG A 337 14.49 1.85 4.02
N SER A 338 13.32 1.52 3.51
CA SER A 338 12.18 1.09 4.31
C SER A 338 11.29 0.12 3.55
N SER A 339 10.86 -0.95 4.22
CA SER A 339 10.00 -2.02 3.68
C SER A 339 8.61 -1.57 3.24
N VAL A 340 8.20 -0.32 3.51
CA VAL A 340 6.89 0.20 3.12
C VAL A 340 6.90 0.86 1.74
N GLY A 341 8.08 1.13 1.16
CA GLY A 341 8.21 1.83 -0.12
C GLY A 341 7.40 1.17 -1.25
N LEU A 342 7.51 -0.15 -1.39
CA LEU A 342 6.77 -0.88 -2.42
C LEU A 342 5.25 -0.95 -2.16
N VAL A 343 4.81 -0.85 -0.90
CA VAL A 343 3.39 -0.75 -0.58
C VAL A 343 2.85 0.59 -1.06
N VAL A 344 3.54 1.68 -0.71
CA VAL A 344 3.19 3.05 -1.14
C VAL A 344 3.18 3.14 -2.67
N LEU A 345 4.16 2.54 -3.35
CA LEU A 345 4.22 2.50 -4.82
C LEU A 345 2.97 1.82 -5.43
N CYS A 346 2.50 0.70 -4.86
CA CYS A 346 1.29 0.04 -5.34
C CYS A 346 0.06 0.94 -5.22
N PHE A 347 -0.15 1.57 -4.06
CA PHE A 347 -1.28 2.47 -3.88
C PHE A 347 -1.21 3.69 -4.79
N LEU A 348 -0.02 4.26 -4.93
CA LEU A 348 0.19 5.34 -5.88
C LEU A 348 -0.22 4.91 -7.29
N SER A 349 0.13 3.69 -7.71
CA SER A 349 -0.27 3.12 -9.00
C SER A 349 -1.77 2.88 -9.17
N ASP A 350 -2.49 2.63 -8.07
CA ASP A 350 -3.95 2.49 -8.08
C ASP A 350 -4.64 3.85 -8.26
N LEU A 351 -4.15 4.87 -7.55
CA LEU A 351 -4.66 6.25 -7.58
C LEU A 351 -4.30 7.02 -8.86
N MET A 352 -3.35 6.49 -9.61
CA MET A 352 -2.74 7.09 -10.79
C MET A 352 -3.62 7.02 -12.06
N SER A 353 -4.94 6.84 -11.91
CA SER A 353 -5.87 6.78 -13.05
C SER A 353 -6.14 8.14 -13.71
N ASP A 354 -5.78 9.25 -13.04
CA ASP A 354 -5.89 10.62 -13.56
C ASP A 354 -4.67 11.04 -14.39
N GLY A 355 -4.91 11.43 -15.65
CA GLY A 355 -3.89 11.53 -16.69
C GLY A 355 -2.77 12.56 -16.49
N GLU A 356 -2.98 13.65 -15.73
CA GLU A 356 -1.97 14.72 -15.59
C GLU A 356 -0.88 14.40 -14.55
N ILE A 357 -1.27 13.87 -13.38
CA ILE A 357 -0.32 13.49 -12.32
C ILE A 357 0.49 12.28 -12.77
N PHE A 358 -0.17 11.33 -13.41
CA PHE A 358 0.50 10.18 -13.99
C PHE A 358 1.59 10.60 -14.97
N LYS A 359 1.27 11.54 -15.85
CA LYS A 359 2.19 12.06 -16.85
C LYS A 359 3.46 12.62 -16.20
N TRP A 360 3.32 13.35 -15.09
CA TRP A 360 4.48 13.86 -14.36
C TRP A 360 5.31 12.73 -13.72
N ILE A 361 4.70 11.78 -13.02
CA ILE A 361 5.40 10.66 -12.37
C ILE A 361 6.11 9.78 -13.41
N ASN A 362 5.49 9.54 -14.55
CA ASN A 362 6.06 8.79 -15.66
C ASN A 362 7.33 9.41 -16.26
N MET A 363 7.51 10.72 -16.11
CA MET A 363 8.69 11.42 -16.62
C MET A 363 9.81 11.44 -15.57
N ASP A 364 9.56 11.00 -14.34
CA ASP A 364 10.56 10.90 -13.30
C ASP A 364 11.40 9.62 -13.47
N GLU A 365 12.72 9.78 -13.62
CA GLU A 365 13.65 8.65 -13.74
C GLU A 365 13.70 7.80 -12.47
N LYS A 366 13.52 8.41 -11.29
CA LYS A 366 13.54 7.68 -10.02
C LYS A 366 12.34 6.75 -9.90
N PHE A 367 11.18 7.12 -10.46
CA PHE A 367 10.03 6.22 -10.54
C PHE A 367 10.39 4.92 -11.24
N TRP A 368 10.95 5.02 -12.44
CA TRP A 368 11.36 3.85 -13.21
C TRP A 368 12.47 3.06 -12.55
N ALA A 369 13.40 3.73 -11.88
CA ALA A 369 14.45 3.07 -11.12
C ALA A 369 13.87 2.29 -9.91
N ILE A 370 12.86 2.82 -9.20
CA ILE A 370 12.14 2.10 -8.12
C ILE A 370 11.37 0.90 -8.70
N VAL A 371 10.66 1.08 -9.83
CA VAL A 371 9.96 -0.01 -10.50
C VAL A 371 10.95 -1.12 -10.90
N GLN A 372 12.06 -0.79 -11.55
CA GLN A 372 13.08 -1.76 -11.95
C GLN A 372 13.73 -2.46 -10.74
N TYR A 373 14.01 -1.70 -9.67
CA TYR A 373 14.47 -2.26 -8.40
C TYR A 373 13.49 -3.31 -7.87
N SER A 374 12.20 -2.98 -7.80
CA SER A 374 11.16 -3.88 -7.29
C SER A 374 11.08 -5.20 -8.05
N LEU A 375 11.32 -5.20 -9.37
CA LEU A 375 11.32 -6.39 -10.23
C LEU A 375 12.52 -7.31 -9.97
N THR A 376 13.59 -6.78 -9.38
CA THR A 376 14.81 -7.52 -9.03
C THR A 376 14.97 -7.74 -7.52
N HIS A 377 13.95 -7.39 -6.74
CA HIS A 377 13.96 -7.56 -5.29
C HIS A 377 14.10 -9.03 -4.90
N SER A 378 14.74 -9.31 -3.75
CA SER A 378 14.98 -10.66 -3.25
C SER A 378 13.68 -11.39 -2.85
N ASP A 379 12.73 -10.67 -2.25
CA ASP A 379 11.41 -11.17 -1.89
C ASP A 379 10.46 -11.32 -3.11
N PRO A 380 9.85 -12.50 -3.32
CA PRO A 380 8.87 -12.72 -4.40
C PRO A 380 7.63 -11.82 -4.35
N PHE A 381 7.13 -11.44 -3.17
CA PHE A 381 5.95 -10.58 -3.07
C PHE A 381 6.24 -9.17 -3.58
N SER A 382 7.41 -8.65 -3.24
CA SER A 382 7.95 -7.38 -3.74
C SER A 382 8.08 -7.37 -5.27
N ARG A 383 8.58 -8.47 -5.86
CA ARG A 383 8.59 -8.63 -7.33
C ARG A 383 7.19 -8.67 -7.93
N LYS A 384 6.24 -9.35 -7.28
CA LYS A 384 4.83 -9.36 -7.71
C LYS A 384 4.21 -7.96 -7.69
N ARG A 385 4.48 -7.18 -6.64
CA ARG A 385 4.08 -5.76 -6.53
C ARG A 385 4.68 -4.92 -7.65
N GLY A 386 5.97 -5.05 -7.90
CA GLY A 386 6.66 -4.39 -9.01
C GLY A 386 6.05 -4.70 -10.37
N ARG A 387 5.76 -5.98 -10.65
CA ARG A 387 5.10 -6.41 -11.88
C ARG A 387 3.69 -5.83 -12.01
N HIS A 388 2.95 -5.76 -10.92
CA HIS A 388 1.62 -5.17 -10.91
C HIS A 388 1.66 -3.68 -11.31
N VAL A 389 2.54 -2.91 -10.68
CA VAL A 389 2.73 -1.47 -10.98
C VAL A 389 3.12 -1.28 -12.44
N LEU A 390 4.14 -2.01 -12.92
CA LEU A 390 4.59 -1.92 -14.31
C LEU A 390 3.47 -2.30 -15.30
N ARG A 391 2.70 -3.36 -15.01
CA ARG A 391 1.58 -3.78 -15.86
C ARG A 391 0.53 -2.68 -15.98
N LYS A 392 0.19 -2.01 -14.88
CA LYS A 392 -0.69 -0.84 -14.92
C LYS A 392 -0.14 0.27 -15.82
N CYS A 393 1.14 0.62 -15.66
CA CYS A 393 1.78 1.62 -16.52
C CYS A 393 1.70 1.25 -18.01
N VAL A 394 1.92 -0.03 -18.36
CA VAL A 394 1.85 -0.54 -19.74
C VAL A 394 0.41 -0.60 -20.28
N ASP A 395 -0.55 -0.98 -19.44
CA ASP A 395 -1.97 -1.05 -19.83
C ASP A 395 -2.51 0.36 -20.13
N GLN A 396 -2.15 1.33 -19.28
CA GLN A 396 -2.53 2.72 -19.44
C GLN A 396 -1.72 3.45 -20.52
N TYR A 397 -0.48 3.03 -20.80
CA TYR A 397 0.30 3.53 -21.94
C TYR A 397 -0.48 3.44 -23.26
N SER A 398 -1.36 2.45 -23.38
CA SER A 398 -2.21 2.23 -24.55
C SER A 398 -3.28 3.31 -24.79
N SER A 399 -3.60 4.12 -23.78
CA SER A 399 -4.58 5.23 -23.82
C SER A 399 -3.93 6.61 -23.86
N TRP A 400 -2.60 6.72 -23.72
CA TRP A 400 -1.91 8.00 -23.56
C TRP A 400 -1.08 8.44 -24.75
N LYS A 401 -0.90 9.77 -24.85
CA LYS A 401 -0.01 10.44 -25.81
C LYS A 401 1.26 10.96 -25.10
N CYS A 402 1.82 10.20 -24.16
CA CYS A 402 3.05 10.59 -23.48
C CYS A 402 4.11 9.51 -23.68
N SER A 403 5.26 9.92 -24.22
CA SER A 403 6.45 9.09 -24.31
C SER A 403 7.31 9.31 -23.08
N SER A 404 7.86 8.22 -22.53
CA SER A 404 8.98 8.25 -21.59
C SER A 404 10.14 7.48 -22.23
N GLN A 405 11.39 7.78 -21.86
CA GLN A 405 12.53 6.98 -22.33
C GLN A 405 12.42 5.50 -21.95
N TYR A 406 11.67 5.19 -20.88
CA TYR A 406 11.43 3.82 -20.40
C TYR A 406 10.18 3.19 -21.02
N LEU A 407 9.25 4.00 -21.54
CA LEU A 407 8.06 3.59 -22.30
C LEU A 407 8.03 4.36 -23.64
N PRO A 408 8.84 3.95 -24.63
CA PRO A 408 9.00 4.70 -25.86
C PRO A 408 7.74 4.64 -26.73
N GLN A 409 7.24 5.82 -27.12
CA GLN A 409 6.13 5.95 -28.07
C GLN A 409 6.64 5.80 -29.50
N LEU A 410 6.42 4.62 -30.09
CA LEU A 410 6.65 4.39 -31.51
C LEU A 410 5.30 4.39 -32.24
N GLU A 411 5.01 5.50 -32.92
CA GLU A 411 3.86 5.60 -33.82
C GLU A 411 3.89 4.45 -34.84
N GLY A 412 2.78 3.71 -34.95
CA GLY A 412 2.64 2.59 -35.88
C GLY A 412 3.28 1.26 -35.44
N GLN A 413 3.94 1.17 -34.28
CA GLN A 413 4.52 -0.08 -33.76
C GLN A 413 3.90 -0.56 -32.44
N ARG A 414 2.68 -0.08 -32.11
CA ARG A 414 2.00 -0.42 -30.86
C ARG A 414 1.89 -1.92 -30.63
N GLU A 415 1.50 -2.69 -31.64
CA GLU A 415 1.33 -4.14 -31.55
C GLU A 415 2.65 -4.84 -31.21
N LEU A 416 3.74 -4.43 -31.87
CA LEU A 416 5.09 -4.93 -31.60
C LEU A 416 5.54 -4.60 -30.17
N ILE A 417 5.34 -3.35 -29.73
CA ILE A 417 5.71 -2.93 -28.37
C ILE A 417 4.90 -3.72 -27.33
N MET A 418 3.59 -3.89 -27.52
CA MET A 418 2.76 -4.67 -26.60
C MET A 418 3.17 -6.14 -26.57
N GLN A 419 3.55 -6.72 -27.72
CA GLN A 419 4.10 -8.07 -27.77
C GLN A 419 5.42 -8.17 -27.00
N LEU A 420 6.31 -7.19 -27.13
CA LEU A 420 7.56 -7.13 -26.38
C LEU A 420 7.33 -7.01 -24.87
N TRP A 421 6.36 -6.22 -24.43
CA TRP A 421 5.95 -6.15 -23.02
C TRP A 421 5.37 -7.45 -22.51
N ASN A 422 4.52 -8.12 -23.29
CA ASN A 422 3.99 -9.44 -22.94
C ASN A 422 5.12 -10.48 -22.80
N ASP A 423 6.08 -10.47 -23.72
CA ASP A 423 7.26 -11.33 -23.66
C ASP A 423 8.13 -11.01 -22.43
N PHE A 424 8.28 -9.72 -22.09
CA PHE A 424 8.97 -9.27 -20.88
C PHE A 424 8.28 -9.77 -19.60
N PHE A 425 6.96 -9.61 -19.48
CA PHE A 425 6.20 -10.11 -18.32
C PHE A 425 6.29 -11.63 -18.21
N LEU A 426 6.16 -12.34 -19.33
CA LEU A 426 6.28 -13.79 -19.38
C LEU A 426 7.68 -14.25 -18.94
N LEU A 427 8.74 -13.57 -19.38
CA LEU A 427 10.11 -13.83 -18.93
C LEU A 427 10.22 -13.67 -17.40
N LEU A 428 9.73 -12.57 -16.83
CA LEU A 428 9.80 -12.35 -15.38
C LEU A 428 8.99 -13.36 -14.57
N GLU A 429 7.78 -13.70 -15.02
CA GLU A 429 6.93 -14.70 -14.37
C GLU A 429 7.55 -16.09 -14.44
N THR A 430 8.09 -16.46 -15.60
CA THR A 430 8.75 -17.76 -15.78
C THR A 430 10.04 -17.86 -14.96
N LEU A 431 10.77 -16.76 -14.76
CA LEU A 431 11.92 -16.69 -13.86
C LEU A 431 11.56 -16.78 -12.38
N GLU A 432 10.29 -16.94 -12.00
CA GLU A 432 9.92 -17.37 -10.64
C GLU A 432 9.98 -18.90 -10.49
N GLU A 433 10.00 -19.65 -11.60
CA GLU A 433 10.03 -21.11 -11.61
C GLU A 433 11.44 -21.66 -11.41
N LYS A 434 11.56 -22.74 -10.63
CA LYS A 434 12.87 -23.37 -10.33
C LYS A 434 13.29 -24.40 -11.40
N GLN A 435 12.37 -24.79 -12.28
CA GLN A 435 12.55 -25.92 -13.18
C GLN A 435 13.04 -25.47 -14.57
N ILE A 436 14.27 -25.86 -14.94
CA ILE A 436 14.91 -25.45 -16.19
C ILE A 436 14.07 -25.77 -17.45
N HIS A 437 13.27 -26.84 -17.45
CA HIS A 437 12.45 -27.21 -18.62
C HIS A 437 11.23 -26.29 -18.81
N VAL A 438 10.79 -25.61 -17.75
CA VAL A 438 9.77 -24.55 -17.82
C VAL A 438 10.42 -23.24 -18.27
N VAL A 439 11.61 -22.96 -17.77
CA VAL A 439 12.31 -21.69 -18.02
C VAL A 439 12.92 -21.61 -19.42
N LYS A 440 13.63 -22.66 -19.85
CA LYS A 440 14.42 -22.67 -21.09
C LYS A 440 13.62 -22.30 -22.36
N PRO A 441 12.39 -22.80 -22.59
CA PRO A 441 11.62 -22.44 -23.80
C PRO A 441 11.28 -20.95 -23.88
N VAL A 442 11.04 -20.30 -22.74
CA VAL A 442 10.67 -18.88 -22.69
C VAL A 442 11.90 -17.99 -22.83
N LEU A 443 13.08 -18.46 -22.41
CA LEU A 443 14.33 -17.71 -22.50
C LEU A 443 14.77 -17.38 -23.94
N GLU A 444 14.25 -18.05 -24.96
CA GLU A 444 14.47 -17.65 -26.36
C GLU A 444 13.93 -16.24 -26.65
N LYS A 445 12.89 -15.81 -25.92
CA LYS A 445 12.33 -14.45 -26.01
C LYS A 445 13.29 -13.38 -25.49
N LEU A 446 14.29 -13.75 -24.68
CA LEU A 446 15.34 -12.82 -24.24
C LEU A 446 16.16 -12.29 -25.43
N ASP A 447 16.36 -13.08 -26.48
CA ASP A 447 17.08 -12.61 -27.67
C ASP A 447 16.28 -11.56 -28.43
N ALA A 448 14.95 -11.72 -28.50
CA ALA A 448 14.07 -10.71 -29.08
C ALA A 448 14.08 -9.42 -28.25
N LEU A 449 14.03 -9.53 -26.91
CA LEU A 449 14.16 -8.41 -25.99
C LEU A 449 15.47 -7.65 -26.21
N ILE A 450 16.61 -8.34 -26.18
CA ILE A 450 17.93 -7.73 -26.37
C ILE A 450 18.05 -7.12 -27.77
N SER A 451 17.53 -7.79 -28.79
CA SER A 451 17.54 -7.26 -30.16
C SER A 451 16.69 -6.01 -30.30
N SER A 452 15.57 -5.92 -29.58
CA SER A 452 14.75 -4.71 -29.54
C SER A 452 15.47 -3.54 -28.86
N CYS A 453 16.26 -3.82 -27.81
CA CYS A 453 17.09 -2.80 -27.15
C CYS A 453 18.19 -2.27 -28.07
N LYS A 454 18.83 -3.14 -28.87
CA LYS A 454 19.82 -2.73 -29.89
C LYS A 454 19.23 -1.85 -30.99
N LYS A 455 17.93 -1.99 -31.26
CA LYS A 455 17.19 -1.20 -32.24
C LYS A 455 16.53 0.04 -31.61
N GLU A 456 16.83 0.33 -30.35
CA GLU A 456 16.25 1.44 -29.58
C GLU A 456 14.72 1.37 -29.45
N VAL A 457 14.13 0.19 -29.64
CA VAL A 457 12.67 -0.03 -29.48
C VAL A 457 12.30 -0.14 -28.00
N MET A 458 13.22 -0.61 -27.17
CA MET A 458 13.08 -0.64 -25.71
C MET A 458 14.36 -0.17 -25.04
N HIS A 459 14.20 0.46 -23.88
CA HIS A 459 15.33 0.90 -23.08
C HIS A 459 16.16 -0.31 -22.56
N PRO A 460 17.50 -0.30 -22.65
CA PRO A 460 18.35 -1.42 -22.21
C PRO A 460 18.22 -1.80 -20.73
N SER A 461 17.79 -0.87 -19.87
CA SER A 461 17.55 -1.17 -18.45
C SER A 461 16.52 -2.30 -18.25
N TRP A 462 15.56 -2.48 -19.17
CA TRP A 462 14.62 -3.61 -19.09
C TRP A 462 15.33 -4.95 -19.35
N ALA A 463 16.27 -5.00 -20.28
CA ALA A 463 17.12 -6.18 -20.44
C ALA A 463 17.96 -6.41 -19.18
N VAL A 464 18.53 -5.35 -18.57
CA VAL A 464 19.28 -5.44 -17.31
C VAL A 464 18.45 -6.10 -16.19
N VAL A 465 17.18 -5.72 -16.04
CA VAL A 465 16.27 -6.33 -15.04
C VAL A 465 16.18 -7.85 -15.24
N VAL A 466 15.97 -8.31 -16.47
CA VAL A 466 15.85 -9.75 -16.78
C VAL A 466 17.19 -10.46 -16.58
N LEU A 467 18.29 -9.87 -17.06
CA LEU A 467 19.63 -10.45 -16.92
C LEU A 467 20.03 -10.57 -15.45
N ARG A 468 19.75 -9.55 -14.63
CA ARG A 468 19.98 -9.60 -13.17
C ARG A 468 19.14 -10.69 -12.53
N ARG A 469 17.83 -10.76 -12.82
CA ARG A 469 16.96 -11.83 -12.30
C ARG A 469 17.43 -13.23 -12.68
N LEU A 470 18.04 -13.38 -13.85
CA LEU A 470 18.58 -14.63 -14.34
C LEU A 470 19.84 -15.06 -13.58
N LEU A 471 20.71 -14.11 -13.23
CA LEU A 471 21.89 -14.35 -12.38
C LEU A 471 21.50 -14.62 -10.91
N ASP A 472 20.43 -13.98 -10.42
CA ASP A 472 19.92 -14.11 -9.05
C ASP A 472 18.96 -15.32 -8.88
N GLN A 473 18.91 -16.24 -9.84
CA GLN A 473 18.06 -17.43 -9.75
C GLN A 473 18.54 -18.39 -8.66
N GLU A 474 17.64 -19.00 -7.90
CA GLU A 474 18.02 -20.04 -6.93
C GLU A 474 18.51 -21.32 -7.63
N GLY A 475 17.95 -21.62 -8.81
CA GLY A 475 18.29 -22.80 -9.60
C GLY A 475 19.68 -22.68 -10.24
N ARG A 476 20.63 -23.48 -9.76
CA ARG A 476 22.01 -23.51 -10.26
C ARG A 476 22.11 -23.65 -11.78
N THR A 477 21.37 -24.58 -12.38
CA THR A 477 21.38 -24.81 -13.84
C THR A 477 20.95 -23.57 -14.62
N ILE A 478 19.94 -22.85 -14.10
CA ILE A 478 19.44 -21.62 -14.73
C ILE A 478 20.49 -20.51 -14.59
N ARG A 479 21.15 -20.37 -13.42
CA ARG A 479 22.26 -19.41 -13.24
C ARG A 479 23.43 -19.66 -14.18
N VAL A 480 23.88 -20.92 -14.32
CA VAL A 480 24.97 -21.29 -15.24
C VAL A 480 24.59 -20.92 -16.68
N TRP A 481 23.38 -21.28 -17.11
CA TRP A 481 22.89 -20.91 -18.43
C TRP A 481 22.85 -19.39 -18.61
N GLY A 482 22.37 -18.67 -17.58
CA GLY A 482 22.26 -17.22 -17.59
C GLY A 482 23.57 -16.49 -17.69
N ALA A 483 24.56 -16.88 -16.87
CA ALA A 483 25.92 -16.38 -16.96
C ALA A 483 26.48 -16.61 -18.37
N GLY A 484 26.32 -17.81 -18.91
CA GLY A 484 26.78 -18.12 -20.27
C GLY A 484 26.05 -17.31 -21.35
N LYS A 485 24.77 -16.99 -21.16
CA LYS A 485 24.00 -16.14 -22.08
C LYS A 485 24.50 -14.71 -22.04
N VAL A 486 24.71 -14.13 -20.85
CA VAL A 486 25.27 -12.77 -20.66
C VAL A 486 26.65 -12.67 -21.31
N LEU A 487 27.55 -13.62 -21.03
CA LEU A 487 28.90 -13.64 -21.59
C LEU A 487 28.91 -13.86 -23.12
N GLY A 488 27.83 -14.43 -23.67
CA GLY A 488 27.65 -14.58 -25.12
C GLY A 488 27.15 -13.32 -25.83
N LEU A 489 26.76 -12.27 -25.10
CA LEU A 489 26.19 -11.06 -25.70
C LEU A 489 27.24 -10.22 -26.42
N ARG A 490 26.83 -9.68 -27.58
CA ARG A 490 27.55 -8.60 -28.27
C ARG A 490 26.75 -7.33 -28.09
N LEU A 491 27.32 -6.37 -27.36
CA LEU A 491 26.63 -5.17 -26.89
C LEU A 491 27.18 -3.94 -27.64
N PRO A 492 26.32 -3.15 -28.31
CA PRO A 492 26.75 -1.91 -28.95
C PRO A 492 27.08 -0.84 -27.91
N HIS A 493 27.86 0.17 -28.31
CA HIS A 493 28.33 1.25 -27.44
C HIS A 493 27.21 1.93 -26.64
N GLN A 494 26.13 2.31 -27.32
CA GLN A 494 24.97 2.96 -26.70
C GLN A 494 24.31 2.13 -25.59
N MET A 495 24.20 0.80 -25.76
CA MET A 495 23.68 -0.06 -24.70
C MET A 495 24.61 -0.13 -23.50
N LEU A 496 25.93 -0.10 -23.73
CA LEU A 496 26.94 -0.09 -22.66
C LEU A 496 26.77 1.14 -21.77
N GLU A 497 26.60 2.32 -22.38
CA GLU A 497 26.42 3.59 -21.68
C GLU A 497 25.09 3.67 -20.90
N GLN A 498 24.03 3.00 -21.37
CA GLN A 498 22.70 2.99 -20.75
C GLN A 498 22.57 2.01 -19.56
N GLY A 499 23.63 1.92 -18.73
CA GLY A 499 23.64 1.20 -17.46
C GLY A 499 24.19 -0.24 -17.51
N ILE A 500 24.53 -0.77 -18.69
CA ILE A 500 25.09 -2.13 -18.80
C ILE A 500 26.50 -2.23 -18.19
N LEU A 501 27.32 -1.16 -18.26
CA LEU A 501 28.63 -1.15 -17.57
C LEU A 501 28.51 -1.29 -16.05
N THR A 502 27.52 -0.62 -15.47
CA THR A 502 27.17 -0.76 -14.04
C THR A 502 26.70 -2.18 -13.75
N PHE A 503 25.82 -2.76 -14.58
CA PHE A 503 25.42 -4.16 -14.44
C PHE A 503 26.62 -5.13 -14.47
N ILE A 504 27.59 -4.92 -15.35
CA ILE A 504 28.78 -5.79 -15.43
C ILE A 504 29.57 -5.75 -14.11
N THR A 505 29.80 -4.56 -13.57
CA THR A 505 30.65 -4.37 -12.38
C THR A 505 29.94 -4.74 -11.07
N TYR A 506 28.64 -4.47 -10.95
CA TYR A 506 27.89 -4.66 -9.70
C TYR A 506 27.00 -5.89 -9.64
N HIS A 507 26.69 -6.54 -10.77
CA HIS A 507 25.82 -7.72 -10.80
C HIS A 507 26.50 -8.93 -11.44
N LEU A 508 27.09 -8.77 -12.63
CA LEU A 508 27.76 -9.89 -13.30
C LEU A 508 29.04 -10.30 -12.57
N LEU A 509 29.90 -9.35 -12.20
CA LEU A 509 31.17 -9.66 -11.55
C LEU A 509 30.97 -10.42 -10.21
N PRO A 510 30.09 -9.99 -9.28
CA PRO A 510 29.78 -10.79 -8.09
C PRO A 510 29.18 -12.16 -8.41
N ALA A 511 28.30 -12.26 -9.42
CA ALA A 511 27.76 -13.56 -9.83
C ALA A 511 28.86 -14.51 -10.32
N LEU A 512 29.85 -13.99 -11.04
CA LEU A 512 31.01 -14.76 -11.52
C LEU A 512 31.93 -15.24 -10.39
N ALA A 513 31.77 -14.76 -9.15
CA ALA A 513 32.51 -15.26 -7.99
C ALA A 513 32.01 -16.64 -7.51
N ASP A 514 30.81 -17.07 -7.91
CA ASP A 514 30.26 -18.38 -7.57
C ASP A 514 31.06 -19.50 -8.28
N TYR A 515 31.83 -20.26 -7.51
CA TYR A 515 32.63 -21.39 -8.00
C TYR A 515 31.77 -22.45 -8.72
N SER A 516 30.47 -22.54 -8.40
CA SER A 516 29.56 -23.52 -8.97
C SER A 516 29.30 -23.28 -10.47
N LEU A 517 29.58 -22.07 -10.97
CA LEU A 517 29.49 -21.72 -12.39
C LEU A 517 30.57 -22.39 -13.24
N TYR A 518 31.69 -22.76 -12.64
CA TYR A 518 32.87 -23.28 -13.34
C TYR A 518 32.96 -24.80 -13.29
N SER A 519 31.85 -25.47 -12.96
CA SER A 519 31.83 -26.94 -12.94
C SER A 519 31.99 -27.55 -14.31
N ARG A 520 32.66 -28.69 -14.33
CA ARG A 520 32.94 -29.45 -15.55
C ARG A 520 31.66 -30.09 -16.08
N GLU A 521 31.44 -30.00 -17.38
CA GLU A 521 30.36 -30.75 -18.04
C GLU A 521 30.72 -32.26 -18.13
N PRO A 522 29.74 -33.19 -18.19
CA PRO A 522 30.01 -34.63 -18.12
C PRO A 522 30.94 -35.17 -19.23
N ASP A 523 30.93 -34.52 -20.39
CA ASP A 523 31.65 -34.84 -21.62
C ASP A 523 33.01 -34.14 -21.74
N GLN A 524 33.30 -33.20 -20.84
CA GLN A 524 34.50 -32.37 -20.90
C GLN A 524 35.73 -33.09 -20.32
N GLN A 525 36.86 -33.05 -21.04
CA GLN A 525 38.09 -33.76 -20.63
C GLN A 525 38.75 -33.09 -19.42
N ARG A 526 39.57 -33.85 -18.68
CA ARG A 526 40.35 -33.31 -17.56
C ARG A 526 41.38 -32.31 -18.09
N GLY A 527 41.36 -31.09 -17.57
CA GLY A 527 42.26 -30.01 -17.97
C GLY A 527 41.68 -29.03 -18.99
N GLU A 528 40.53 -29.34 -19.59
CA GLU A 528 39.81 -28.38 -20.43
C GLU A 528 39.22 -27.24 -19.58
N SER A 529 39.15 -26.04 -20.18
CA SER A 529 38.56 -24.88 -19.49
C SER A 529 37.05 -25.02 -19.36
N SER A 530 36.50 -24.66 -18.20
CA SER A 530 35.04 -24.60 -18.03
C SER A 530 34.40 -23.71 -19.11
N ARG A 531 33.15 -24.04 -19.48
CA ARG A 531 32.40 -23.28 -20.48
C ARG A 531 32.26 -21.80 -20.13
N ILE A 532 31.97 -21.49 -18.87
CA ILE A 532 31.90 -20.10 -18.40
C ILE A 532 33.27 -19.44 -18.47
N GLY A 533 34.31 -20.11 -17.96
CA GLY A 533 35.68 -19.60 -17.97
C GLY A 533 36.23 -19.29 -19.37
N SER A 534 35.84 -20.05 -20.40
CA SER A 534 36.25 -19.79 -21.79
C SER A 534 35.49 -18.65 -22.46
N GLN A 535 34.33 -18.25 -21.93
CA GLN A 535 33.52 -17.14 -22.47
C GLN A 535 33.88 -15.77 -21.89
N ILE A 536 34.51 -15.70 -20.72
CA ILE A 536 34.89 -14.43 -20.09
C ILE A 536 35.87 -13.60 -20.97
N PRO A 537 36.98 -14.15 -21.50
CA PRO A 537 37.91 -13.37 -22.31
C PRO A 537 37.27 -12.71 -23.55
N PRO A 538 36.58 -13.44 -24.44
CA PRO A 538 35.98 -12.82 -25.63
C PRO A 538 34.87 -11.81 -25.27
N PHE A 539 34.16 -12.02 -24.15
CA PHE A 539 33.18 -11.05 -23.65
C PHE A 539 33.85 -9.73 -23.26
N LEU A 540 34.84 -9.77 -22.36
CA LEU A 540 35.55 -8.56 -21.90
C LEU A 540 36.22 -7.83 -23.05
N SER A 541 36.88 -8.56 -23.95
CA SER A 541 37.48 -7.96 -25.15
C SER A 541 36.45 -7.26 -26.03
N SER A 542 35.23 -7.80 -26.13
CA SER A 542 34.16 -7.18 -26.89
C SER A 542 33.61 -5.91 -26.25
N VAL A 543 33.49 -5.88 -24.91
CA VAL A 543 33.05 -4.69 -24.17
C VAL A 543 34.12 -3.60 -24.29
N VAL A 544 35.36 -3.92 -23.93
CA VAL A 544 36.49 -2.97 -23.93
C VAL A 544 36.79 -2.45 -25.33
N GLY A 545 36.66 -3.28 -26.37
CA GLY A 545 36.92 -2.88 -27.75
C GLY A 545 35.89 -1.93 -28.35
N VAL A 546 34.70 -1.80 -27.75
CA VAL A 546 33.62 -0.90 -28.20
C VAL A 546 33.61 0.43 -27.44
N LEU A 547 34.30 0.51 -26.30
CA LEU A 547 34.40 1.74 -25.50
C LEU A 547 35.47 2.68 -26.06
N ASP A 548 35.18 3.99 -26.03
CA ASP A 548 36.18 5.02 -26.25
C ASP A 548 37.22 5.05 -25.11
N ASP A 549 38.29 5.85 -25.27
CA ASP A 549 39.40 5.87 -24.31
C ASP A 549 38.96 6.32 -22.90
N VAL A 550 37.99 7.24 -22.79
CA VAL A 550 37.52 7.80 -21.52
C VAL A 550 36.69 6.78 -20.76
N HIS A 551 35.70 6.19 -21.43
CA HIS A 551 34.82 5.18 -20.87
C HIS A 551 35.56 3.88 -20.60
N ARG A 552 36.52 3.51 -21.46
CA ARG A 552 37.40 2.35 -21.25
C ARG A 552 38.26 2.53 -20.00
N HIS A 553 38.86 3.70 -19.80
CA HIS A 553 39.62 4.00 -18.58
C HIS A 553 38.75 3.86 -17.33
N LYS A 554 37.58 4.54 -17.30
CA LYS A 554 36.65 4.51 -16.17
C LYS A 554 36.16 3.09 -15.85
N PHE A 555 35.74 2.35 -16.87
CA PHE A 555 35.26 0.97 -16.73
C PHE A 555 36.36 0.06 -16.18
N MET A 556 37.58 0.13 -16.73
CA MET A 556 38.69 -0.70 -16.26
C MET A 556 39.09 -0.37 -14.82
N ALA A 557 39.13 0.92 -14.45
CA ALA A 557 39.42 1.33 -13.08
C ALA A 557 38.38 0.78 -12.09
N LEU A 558 37.09 0.92 -12.42
CA LEU A 558 36.00 0.41 -11.59
C LEU A 558 35.97 -1.13 -11.51
N LEU A 559 36.18 -1.81 -12.64
CA LEU A 559 36.23 -3.27 -12.70
C LEU A 559 37.33 -3.83 -11.81
N LEU A 560 38.52 -3.23 -11.86
CA LEU A 560 39.64 -3.63 -11.01
C LEU A 560 39.37 -3.26 -9.54
N GLU A 561 38.81 -2.08 -9.27
CA GLU A 561 38.43 -1.68 -7.92
C GLU A 561 37.49 -2.70 -7.27
N LYS A 562 36.45 -3.13 -7.98
CA LYS A 562 35.50 -4.13 -7.49
C LYS A 562 36.07 -5.55 -7.45
N LEU A 563 36.98 -5.91 -8.35
CA LEU A 563 37.67 -7.21 -8.28
C LEU A 563 38.58 -7.32 -7.05
N PHE A 564 39.13 -6.20 -6.59
CA PHE A 564 40.15 -6.16 -5.52
C PHE A 564 39.73 -5.31 -4.31
N ASP A 565 38.43 -5.15 -4.07
CA ASP A 565 37.85 -4.35 -2.97
C ASP A 565 38.05 -4.96 -1.57
N GLY A 566 38.60 -6.18 -1.51
CA GLY A 566 38.86 -6.92 -0.28
C GLY A 566 37.85 -8.03 0.00
N GLN A 567 36.82 -8.22 -0.83
CA GLN A 567 35.95 -9.39 -0.74
C GLN A 567 36.73 -10.68 -1.08
N PRO A 568 36.48 -11.78 -0.36
CA PRO A 568 37.17 -13.05 -0.61
C PRO A 568 36.71 -13.67 -1.93
N TRP A 569 37.65 -13.95 -2.83
CA TRP A 569 37.39 -14.65 -4.09
C TRP A 569 37.79 -16.12 -4.02
N GLY A 570 36.96 -17.00 -4.57
CA GLY A 570 37.39 -18.36 -4.88
C GLY A 570 38.44 -18.33 -5.99
N GLY A 571 39.53 -19.09 -5.87
CA GLY A 571 40.63 -18.97 -6.83
C GLY A 571 40.33 -19.50 -8.23
N ILE A 572 39.34 -20.38 -8.41
CA ILE A 572 38.90 -20.77 -9.77
C ILE A 572 38.27 -19.55 -10.49
N PRO A 573 37.22 -18.90 -9.95
CA PRO A 573 36.72 -17.62 -10.47
C PRO A 573 37.82 -16.58 -10.71
N LEU A 574 38.67 -16.35 -9.69
CA LEU A 574 39.71 -15.32 -9.75
C LEU A 574 40.72 -15.61 -10.86
N PHE A 575 41.14 -16.87 -11.02
CA PHE A 575 42.03 -17.29 -12.10
C PHE A 575 41.45 -16.94 -13.47
N TYR A 576 40.19 -17.28 -13.73
CA TYR A 576 39.57 -17.00 -15.02
C TYR A 576 39.43 -15.49 -15.27
N LEU A 577 39.06 -14.71 -14.26
CA LEU A 577 38.92 -13.26 -14.39
C LEU A 577 40.27 -12.57 -14.62
N VAL A 578 41.27 -12.84 -13.78
CA VAL A 578 42.62 -12.24 -13.90
C VAL A 578 43.27 -12.67 -15.21
N ARG A 579 43.15 -13.94 -15.60
CA ARG A 579 43.62 -14.41 -16.91
C ARG A 579 42.94 -13.68 -18.06
N SER A 580 41.64 -13.45 -17.97
CA SER A 580 40.89 -12.72 -19.00
C SER A 580 41.35 -11.27 -19.10
N LEU A 581 41.59 -10.61 -17.95
CA LEU A 581 42.13 -9.24 -17.91
C LEU A 581 43.53 -9.15 -18.53
N ALA A 582 44.39 -10.14 -18.29
CA ALA A 582 45.73 -10.20 -18.87
C ALA A 582 45.74 -10.34 -20.41
N LEU A 583 44.64 -10.78 -21.01
CA LEU A 583 44.47 -10.90 -22.47
C LEU A 583 43.94 -9.62 -23.12
N LEU A 584 43.54 -8.61 -22.33
CA LEU A 584 43.07 -7.35 -22.85
C LEU A 584 44.23 -6.45 -23.32
N PRO A 585 43.98 -5.54 -24.27
CA PRO A 585 44.95 -4.49 -24.60
C PRO A 585 45.32 -3.68 -23.34
N PRO A 586 46.57 -3.17 -23.22
CA PRO A 586 46.96 -2.35 -22.10
C PRO A 586 46.09 -1.08 -21.99
N VAL A 587 45.47 -0.89 -20.83
CA VAL A 587 44.68 0.30 -20.50
C VAL A 587 45.27 0.91 -19.22
N PRO A 588 45.64 2.20 -19.22
CA PRO A 588 45.98 2.87 -17.96
C PRO A 588 44.72 2.86 -17.10
N ALA A 589 44.73 2.21 -15.94
CA ALA A 589 43.54 2.09 -15.09
C ALA A 589 43.83 2.44 -13.62
N TRP A 590 45.04 2.14 -13.14
CA TRP A 590 45.45 2.32 -11.76
C TRP A 590 46.80 3.01 -11.62
N THR A 591 46.94 3.69 -10.48
CA THR A 591 48.23 4.18 -9.98
C THR A 591 49.03 3.05 -9.34
N PHE A 592 50.34 3.28 -9.18
CA PHE A 592 51.23 2.34 -8.48
C PHE A 592 50.73 1.94 -7.09
N LEU A 593 50.13 2.87 -6.34
CA LEU A 593 49.62 2.60 -4.99
C LEU A 593 48.41 1.66 -5.00
N GLN A 594 47.49 1.84 -5.95
CA GLN A 594 46.33 0.95 -6.12
C GLN A 594 46.77 -0.45 -6.53
N THR A 595 47.71 -0.55 -7.47
CA THR A 595 48.30 -1.83 -7.88
C THR A 595 48.96 -2.56 -6.71
N LYS A 596 49.71 -1.83 -5.86
CA LYS A 596 50.35 -2.42 -4.67
C LYS A 596 49.33 -2.98 -3.68
N LYS A 597 48.21 -2.26 -3.44
CA LYS A 597 47.13 -2.75 -2.57
C LYS A 597 46.46 -4.00 -3.14
N ALA A 598 46.17 -4.00 -4.43
CA ALA A 598 45.57 -5.14 -5.12
C ALA A 598 46.48 -6.38 -5.09
N ALA A 599 47.80 -6.20 -5.25
CA ALA A 599 48.77 -7.29 -5.15
C ALA A 599 48.75 -7.97 -3.77
N VAL A 600 48.68 -7.19 -2.68
CA VAL A 600 48.55 -7.72 -1.32
C VAL A 600 47.24 -8.51 -1.15
N ASN A 601 46.12 -8.01 -1.68
CA ASN A 601 44.84 -8.70 -1.63
C ASN A 601 44.87 -10.01 -2.44
N LEU A 602 45.54 -10.00 -3.60
CA LEU A 602 45.70 -11.19 -4.45
C LEU A 602 46.57 -12.26 -3.75
N GLU A 603 47.69 -11.87 -3.14
CA GLU A 603 48.54 -12.77 -2.35
C GLU A 603 47.77 -13.41 -1.19
N ALA A 604 46.95 -12.62 -0.48
CA ALA A 604 46.08 -13.14 0.57
C ALA A 604 45.08 -14.18 0.02
N CYS A 605 44.40 -13.90 -1.09
CA CYS A 605 43.49 -14.85 -1.74
C CYS A 605 44.21 -16.15 -2.16
N LEU A 606 45.40 -16.07 -2.75
CA LEU A 606 46.18 -17.24 -3.18
C LEU A 606 46.66 -18.08 -1.98
N SER A 607 47.10 -17.44 -0.89
CA SER A 607 47.58 -18.13 0.32
C SER A 607 46.50 -18.97 1.02
N THR A 608 45.22 -18.55 0.96
CA THR A 608 44.11 -19.34 1.51
C THR A 608 43.85 -20.64 0.74
N GLN A 609 44.33 -20.74 -0.51
CA GLN A 609 44.17 -21.95 -1.32
C GLN A 609 45.25 -23.00 -1.03
N GLU A 610 46.47 -22.57 -0.67
CA GLU A 610 47.59 -23.46 -0.34
C GLU A 610 47.36 -24.24 0.97
N ILE A 611 46.54 -23.71 1.87
CA ILE A 611 46.15 -24.42 3.12
C ILE A 611 45.24 -25.63 2.82
N GLY A 612 44.49 -25.59 1.72
CA GLY A 612 43.60 -26.69 1.30
C GLY A 612 44.33 -27.85 0.62
N THR A 613 45.47 -27.59 -0.04
CA THR A 613 46.27 -28.64 -0.72
C THR A 613 47.22 -29.36 0.22
N ALA A 614 47.47 -28.84 1.42
CA ALA A 614 48.27 -29.51 2.45
C ALA A 614 47.47 -30.52 3.31
N LEU A 615 46.14 -30.61 3.13
CA LEU A 615 45.24 -31.52 3.85
C LEU A 615 44.58 -32.59 2.95
N SER A 616 45.04 -32.72 1.70
CA SER A 616 44.70 -33.81 0.76
C SER A 616 45.94 -34.59 0.38
#